data_AF-A0A926XYF6-F1
#
_entry.id   AF-A0A926XYF6-F1
#
_cell.length_a   1.000
_cell.length_b   1.000
_cell.length_c   1.000
_cell.angle_alpha   90.00
_cell.angle_beta   90.00
_cell.angle_gamma   90.00
#
_symmetry.space_group_name_H-M   'P 1'
#
loop_
_entity.id
_entity.type
_entity.pdbx_description
1 polymer ?
#
loop_
_entity_poly.entity_id
_entity_poly.type
_entity_poly.pdbx_seq_one_letter_code
_entity_poly.pdbx_strand_id
1 'polypeptide(L)'
;MMENDQSNFRCETVIDTKTNQKVANFWTLTLSDWMAHQFQQTVFPFLKIGFSQMSIRKTDDGRTQYQFMLDDEASLRVKQALYDTVNKDRLN
;
A
#
# COMPACT_ATOMS: atom_id res chain seq x y z
N MET A 1 25.08 10.63 7.19
CA MET A 1 24.43 10.51 5.87
C MET A 1 23.01 10.04 6.16
N MET A 2 21.98 10.82 5.87
CA MET A 2 20.60 10.36 6.05
C MET A 2 20.33 9.39 4.90
N GLU A 3 20.25 8.09 5.19
CA GLU A 3 19.77 7.11 4.23
C GLU A 3 18.40 7.55 3.76
N ASN A 4 18.28 7.65 2.44
CA ASN A 4 17.07 8.04 1.75
C ASN A 4 15.98 7.04 2.16
N ASP A 5 15.05 7.46 3.00
CA ASP A 5 13.98 6.63 3.58
C ASP A 5 12.93 6.35 2.48
N GLN A 6 13.37 5.63 1.44
CA GLN A 6 12.59 5.34 0.24
C GLN A 6 11.58 4.25 0.56
N SER A 7 10.32 4.65 0.63
CA SER A 7 9.20 3.74 0.58
C SER A 7 9.02 3.16 -0.82
N ASN A 8 8.75 1.86 -0.87
CA ASN A 8 8.51 1.13 -2.12
C ASN A 8 7.05 0.69 -2.19
N PHE A 9 6.41 1.05 -3.30
CA PHE A 9 5.01 0.73 -3.59
C PHE A 9 4.97 -0.09 -4.87
N ARG A 10 4.44 -1.31 -4.78
CA ARG A 10 4.26 -2.19 -5.93
C ARG A 10 2.81 -2.64 -6.01
N CYS A 11 2.24 -2.51 -7.21
CA CYS A 11 0.93 -3.05 -7.55
C CYS A 11 1.12 -4.10 -8.65
N GLU A 12 0.56 -5.29 -8.45
CA GLU A 12 0.50 -6.36 -9.44
C GLU A 12 -0.98 -6.65 -9.75
N THR A 13 -1.32 -6.73 -11.03
CA THR A 13 -2.68 -7.09 -11.45
C THR A 13 -2.81 -8.60 -11.49
N VAL A 14 -3.77 -9.15 -10.74
CA VAL A 14 -4.11 -10.57 -10.77
C VAL A 14 -5.16 -10.81 -11.86
N ILE A 15 -4.81 -11.66 -12.83
CA ILE A 15 -5.68 -12.05 -13.94
C ILE A 15 -6.11 -13.50 -13.73
N ASP A 16 -7.40 -13.78 -13.85
CA ASP A 16 -7.91 -15.16 -13.89
C ASP A 16 -7.54 -15.77 -15.23
N THR A 17 -6.63 -16.74 -15.19
CA THR A 17 -6.14 -17.47 -16.37
C THR A 17 -7.24 -18.20 -17.17
N LYS A 18 -8.40 -18.50 -16.57
CA LYS A 18 -9.51 -19.20 -17.24
C LYS A 18 -10.42 -18.26 -18.00
N THR A 19 -10.72 -17.09 -17.42
CA THR A 19 -11.62 -16.09 -18.01
C THR A 19 -10.89 -14.97 -18.74
N ASN A 20 -9.56 -14.90 -18.57
CA ASN A 20 -8.69 -13.80 -18.98
C ASN A 20 -9.19 -12.42 -18.48
N GLN A 21 -9.92 -12.42 -17.36
CA GLN A 21 -10.45 -11.21 -16.74
C GLN A 21 -9.59 -10.81 -15.55
N LYS A 22 -9.49 -9.51 -15.33
CA LYS A 22 -8.88 -8.95 -14.13
C LYS A 22 -9.73 -9.32 -12.91
N VAL A 23 -9.11 -9.90 -11.90
CA VAL A 23 -9.79 -10.33 -10.67
C VAL A 23 -9.58 -9.32 -9.56
N ALA A 24 -8.34 -8.85 -9.38
CA ALA A 24 -7.97 -7.95 -8.30
C ALA A 24 -6.61 -7.31 -8.56
N ASN A 25 -6.28 -6.28 -7.78
CA ASN A 25 -4.94 -5.73 -7.70
C ASN A 25 -4.30 -6.18 -6.38
N PHE A 26 -3.14 -6.83 -6.47
CA PHE A 26 -2.31 -7.19 -5.33
C PHE A 26 -1.31 -6.06 -5.07
N TRP A 27 -1.40 -5.45 -3.90
CA TRP A 27 -0.55 -4.34 -3.49
C TRP A 27 0.46 -4.81 -2.45
N THR A 28 1.72 -4.42 -2.62
CA THR A 28 2.79 -4.58 -1.64
C THR A 28 3.39 -3.22 -1.33
N LEU A 29 3.36 -2.82 -0.06
CA LEU A 29 3.89 -1.56 0.43
C LEU A 29 4.97 -1.85 1.45
N THR A 30 6.18 -1.36 1.24
CA THR A 30 7.26 -1.46 2.23
C THR A 30 7.58 -0.05 2.71
N LEU A 31 7.30 0.21 3.99
CA LEU A 31 7.35 1.53 4.61
C LEU A 31 8.36 1.54 5.74
N SER A 32 9.07 2.66 5.93
CA SER A 32 9.81 2.89 7.18
C SER A 32 8.86 2.95 8.37
N ASP A 33 9.37 2.83 9.59
CA ASP A 33 8.54 2.75 10.79
C ASP A 33 7.67 3.98 11.02
N TRP A 34 8.22 5.16 10.71
CA TRP A 34 7.47 6.40 10.77
C TRP A 34 6.35 6.43 9.72
N MET A 35 6.64 6.06 8.47
CA MET A 35 5.63 6.02 7.39
C MET A 35 4.57 4.95 7.62
N ALA A 36 4.95 3.81 8.21
CA ALA A 36 4.03 2.74 8.59
C ALA A 36 3.05 3.22 9.68
N HIS A 37 3.54 4.00 10.66
CA HIS A 37 2.71 4.62 11.68
C HIS A 37 1.72 5.62 11.07
N GLN A 38 2.18 6.50 10.18
CA GLN A 38 1.31 7.45 9.46
C GLN A 38 0.25 6.70 8.64
N PHE A 39 0.65 5.69 7.87
CA PHE A 39 -0.25 4.86 7.06
C PHE A 39 -1.35 4.19 7.90
N GLN A 40 -1.01 3.65 9.08
CA GLN A 40 -1.97 3.04 10.00
C GLN A 40 -3.00 4.04 10.55
N GLN A 41 -2.62 5.30 10.74
CA GLN A 41 -3.54 6.32 11.25
C GLN A 41 -4.40 6.94 10.15
N THR A 42 -3.84 7.14 8.95
CA THR A 42 -4.48 7.96 7.92
C THR A 42 -5.06 7.19 6.76
N VAL A 43 -4.51 6.03 6.37
CA VAL A 43 -4.94 5.30 5.18
C VAL A 43 -5.68 4.02 5.58
N PHE A 44 -5.14 3.30 6.55
CA PHE A 44 -5.64 2.01 7.02
C PHE A 44 -7.11 2.01 7.49
N PRO A 45 -7.64 3.06 8.16
CA PRO A 45 -9.05 3.09 8.56
C PRO A 45 -10.02 3.20 7.38
N PHE A 46 -9.69 3.94 6.33
CA PHE A 46 -10.51 4.07 5.11
C PHE A 46 -10.50 2.80 4.26
N LEU A 47 -9.48 2.00 4.50
CA LEU A 47 -9.18 0.80 3.77
C LEU A 47 -10.02 -0.41 4.24
N LYS A 48 -10.57 -0.36 5.47
CA LYS A 48 -11.39 -1.43 6.09
C LYS A 48 -12.67 -1.83 5.35
N ILE A 49 -13.03 -1.17 4.24
CA ILE A 49 -14.28 -1.41 3.50
C ILE A 49 -14.05 -2.26 2.22
N GLY A 50 -12.82 -2.65 1.86
CA GLY A 50 -12.57 -3.28 0.54
C GLY A 50 -11.49 -4.36 0.45
N PHE A 51 -11.07 -4.98 1.56
CA PHE A 51 -10.04 -6.04 1.52
C PHE A 51 -10.64 -7.44 1.53
N SER A 52 -10.10 -8.32 0.70
CA SER A 52 -10.31 -9.77 0.86
C SER A 52 -9.23 -10.43 1.72
N GLN A 53 -7.98 -9.94 1.69
CA GLN A 53 -6.85 -10.46 2.47
C GLN A 53 -5.80 -9.37 2.74
N MET A 54 -5.23 -9.37 3.95
CA MET A 54 -4.13 -8.50 4.34
C MET A 54 -3.09 -9.28 5.16
N SER A 55 -1.80 -9.12 4.84
CA SER A 55 -0.69 -9.56 5.67
C SER A 55 0.22 -8.40 6.03
N ILE A 56 0.76 -8.41 7.24
CA ILE A 56 1.70 -7.40 7.75
C ILE A 56 2.91 -8.16 8.28
N ARG A 57 4.11 -7.79 7.84
CA ARG A 57 5.36 -8.36 8.35
C ARG A 57 6.45 -7.31 8.48
N LYS A 58 7.37 -7.53 9.42
CA LYS A 58 8.62 -6.79 9.48
C LYS A 58 9.63 -7.39 8.51
N THR A 59 10.34 -6.55 7.78
CA THR A 59 11.45 -6.96 6.90
C THR A 59 12.76 -6.92 7.68
N ASP A 60 13.77 -7.64 7.19
CA ASP A 60 15.07 -7.80 7.87
C ASP A 60 15.85 -6.49 8.03
N ASP A 61 15.50 -5.47 7.25
CA ASP A 61 16.04 -4.11 7.32
C ASP A 61 15.25 -3.17 8.27
N GLY A 62 14.34 -3.73 9.08
CA GLY A 62 13.58 -3.01 10.09
C GLY A 62 12.29 -2.34 9.59
N ARG A 63 12.03 -2.36 8.28
CA ARG A 63 10.82 -1.76 7.68
C ARG A 63 9.57 -2.60 7.90
N THR A 64 8.41 -2.00 7.71
CA THR A 64 7.10 -2.68 7.79
C THR A 64 6.54 -2.88 6.39
N GLN A 65 6.28 -4.13 6.03
CA GLN A 65 5.67 -4.50 4.76
C GLN A 65 4.20 -4.88 4.95
N TYR A 66 3.34 -4.25 4.16
CA TYR A 66 1.92 -4.56 4.03
C TYR A 66 1.67 -5.21 2.68
N GLN A 67 0.90 -6.29 2.66
CA GLN A 67 0.41 -6.89 1.42
C GLN A 67 -1.09 -7.05 1.50
N PHE A 68 -1.82 -6.60 0.48
CA PHE A 68 -3.27 -6.71 0.44
C PHE A 68 -3.82 -6.77 -0.97
N MET A 69 -4.98 -7.40 -1.12
CA MET A 69 -5.74 -7.43 -2.37
C MET A 69 -6.87 -6.41 -2.34
N LEU A 70 -6.99 -5.63 -3.41
CA LEU A 70 -8.01 -4.61 -3.59
C LEU A 70 -8.73 -4.79 -4.93
N ASP A 71 -10.03 -4.55 -4.93
CA ASP A 71 -10.77 -4.25 -6.16
C ASP A 71 -10.33 -2.91 -6.76
N ASP A 72 -10.89 -2.54 -7.91
CA ASP A 72 -10.49 -1.33 -8.64
C ASP A 72 -10.82 -0.02 -7.89
N GLU A 73 -11.95 0.04 -7.19
CA GLU A 73 -12.37 1.24 -6.48
C GLU A 73 -11.53 1.47 -5.21
N ALA A 74 -11.23 0.41 -4.46
CA ALA A 74 -10.35 0.50 -3.31
C ALA A 74 -8.89 0.75 -3.72
N SER A 75 -8.44 0.19 -4.85
CA SER A 75 -7.11 0.46 -5.42
C SER A 75 -6.91 1.93 -5.78
N LEU A 76 -7.92 2.57 -6.38
CA LEU A 76 -7.89 4.00 -6.68
C LEU A 76 -7.80 4.85 -5.41
N ARG A 77 -8.58 4.51 -4.37
CA ARG A 77 -8.56 5.21 -3.08
C ARG A 77 -7.21 5.11 -2.37
N VAL A 78 -6.58 3.93 -2.35
CA VAL A 78 -5.25 3.76 -1.77
C VAL A 78 -4.19 4.53 -2.56
N LYS A 79 -4.22 4.45 -3.89
CA LYS A 79 -3.27 5.18 -4.74
C LYS A 79 -3.34 6.69 -4.45
N GLN A 80 -4.54 7.24 -4.33
CA GLN A 80 -4.74 8.64 -3.99
C GLN A 80 -4.27 8.96 -2.56
N ALA A 81 -4.63 8.15 -1.58
CA ALA A 81 -4.25 8.37 -0.18
C ALA A 81 -2.71 8.31 0.01
N LEU A 82 -2.03 7.40 -0.68
CA LEU A 82 -0.57 7.33 -0.71
C LEU A 82 0.05 8.55 -1.37
N TYR A 83 -0.49 8.97 -2.52
CA TYR A 83 -0.04 10.18 -3.20
C TYR A 83 -0.19 11.42 -2.31
N ASP A 84 -1.34 11.58 -1.65
CA ASP A 84 -1.61 12.71 -0.75
C ASP A 84 -0.70 12.68 0.48
N THR A 85 -0.46 11.51 1.06
CA THR A 85 0.42 11.35 2.24
C THR A 85 1.88 11.67 1.89
N VAL A 86 2.36 11.24 0.72
CA VAL A 86 3.75 11.47 0.30
C VAL A 86 3.98 12.88 -0.24
N ASN A 87 2.99 13.49 -0.93
CA ASN A 87 3.17 14.81 -1.54
C ASN A 87 2.71 15.98 -0.67
N LYS A 88 1.87 15.79 0.36
CA LYS A 88 1.59 16.88 1.31
C LYS A 88 2.84 17.28 2.11
N ASP A 89 3.77 16.35 2.34
CA ASP A 89 5.07 16.65 2.93
C ASP A 89 6.06 17.33 1.97
N ARG A 90 5.75 17.41 0.66
CA ARG A 90 6.58 18.15 -0.32
C ARG A 90 6.12 19.59 -0.53
N LEU A 91 4.95 19.96 -0.04
CA LEU A 91 4.35 21.30 -0.21
C LEU A 91 4.32 22.12 1.08
N ASN A 92 4.83 21.58 2.19
CA ASN A 92 5.06 22.31 3.44
C ASN A 92 6.56 22.52 3.69
#